data_AF-A0A495KWY9-F1
#
_entry.id   AF-A0A495KWY9-F1
#
_cell.length_a   1.000
_cell.length_b   1.000
_cell.length_c   1.000
_cell.angle_alpha   90.00
_cell.angle_beta   90.00
_cell.angle_gamma   90.00
#
_symmetry.space_group_name_H-M   'P 1'
#
loop_
_entity.id
_entity.type
_entity.pdbx_description
1 polymer ?
#
loop_
_entity_poly.entity_id
_entity_poly.type
_entity_poly.pdbx_seq_one_letter_code
_entity_poly.pdbx_strand_id
1 'polypeptide(L)' 'MTDNMEFRKSSYSGGSGNCVEVADLPGEAAVRDTQNRDLGYLAYPNGEWAALLATLKP' A
#
# COMPACT_ATOMS: atom_id res chain seq x y z
N MET A 1 4.01 -0.16 -21.10
CA MET A 1 4.20 1.04 -20.26
C MET A 1 3.98 0.58 -18.84
N THR A 2 5.03 0.18 -18.15
CA THR A 2 4.94 -0.09 -16.72
C THR A 2 4.87 1.27 -16.05
N ASP A 3 3.70 1.64 -15.57
CA ASP A 3 3.58 2.72 -14.59
C ASP A 3 4.57 2.36 -13.48
N ASN A 4 5.57 3.21 -13.28
CA ASN A 4 6.70 2.88 -12.42
C ASN A 4 6.25 3.11 -10.97
N MET A 5 5.41 2.20 -10.48
CA MET A 5 4.79 2.28 -9.17
C MET A 5 5.88 2.20 -8.10
N GLU A 6 6.19 3.34 -7.49
CA GLU A 6 7.24 3.46 -6.47
C GLU A 6 6.72 2.99 -5.11
N PHE A 7 6.84 1.69 -4.86
CA PHE A 7 6.47 1.08 -3.58
C PHE A 7 7.45 1.45 -2.47
N ARG A 8 6.90 1.95 -1.36
CA ARG A 8 7.62 2.28 -0.13
C ARG A 8 7.25 1.28 0.96
N LYS A 9 8.24 0.61 1.52
CA LYS A 9 8.04 -0.35 2.62
C LYS A 9 7.69 0.40 3.92
N SER A 10 6.66 -0.07 4.62
CA SER A 10 6.27 0.48 5.91
C SER A 10 7.34 0.27 6.96
N SER A 11 7.60 1.27 7.81
CA SER A 11 8.53 1.19 8.95
C SER A 11 8.09 0.16 10.00
N TYR A 12 6.81 -0.21 10.03
CA TYR A 12 6.26 -1.24 10.89
C TYR A 12 6.54 -2.67 10.39
N SER A 13 7.16 -2.81 9.21
CA SER A 13 7.49 -4.08 8.57
C SER A 13 8.78 -4.72 9.12
N GLY A 14 8.84 -4.94 10.44
CA GLY A 14 9.99 -5.53 11.13
C GLY A 14 9.67 -6.83 11.86
N GLY A 15 10.68 -7.69 12.04
CA GLY A 15 10.80 -8.79 13.01
C GLY A 15 9.81 -9.98 12.97
N SER A 16 8.53 -9.73 12.69
CA SER A 16 7.42 -10.63 13.02
C SER A 16 6.40 -10.80 11.88
N GLY A 17 6.80 -10.60 10.62
CA GLY A 17 5.99 -11.01 9.46
C GLY A 17 4.91 -10.03 8.96
N ASN A 18 4.74 -8.86 9.59
CA ASN A 18 3.74 -7.86 9.18
C ASN A 18 4.29 -6.92 8.09
N CYS A 19 4.73 -7.44 6.95
CA CYS A 19 5.44 -6.63 5.96
C CYS A 19 4.52 -6.08 4.85
N VAL A 20 4.34 -4.76 4.82
CA VAL A 20 3.46 -4.06 3.86
C VAL A 20 4.24 -2.98 3.11
N GLU A 21 3.98 -2.86 1.81
CA GLU A 21 4.45 -1.78 0.93
C GLU A 21 3.25 -0.97 0.40
N VAL A 22 3.42 0.34 0.26
CA VAL A 22 2.41 1.25 -0.29
C VAL A 22 3.02 2.10 -1.41
N ALA A 23 2.28 2.34 -2.50
CA ALA A 23 2.63 3.28 -3.55
C ALA A 23 1.50 4.30 -3.75
N ASP A 24 1.88 5.56 -3.95
CA ASP A 24 0.95 6.63 -4.31
C ASP A 24 0.86 6.71 -5.84
N LEU A 25 -0.34 6.56 -6.39
CA LEU A 25 -0.61 6.57 -7.83
C LEU A 25 -1.53 7.74 -8.20
N PRO A 26 -1.57 8.14 -9.48
CA PRO A 26 -2.56 9.12 -9.94
C PRO A 26 -3.99 8.64 -9.69
N GLY A 27 -4.64 9.20 -8.66
CA GLY A 27 -6.03 8.90 -8.31
C GLY A 27 -6.23 7.72 -7.36
N GLU A 28 -5.17 6.97 -7.02
CA GLU A 28 -5.27 5.73 -6.24
C GLU A 28 -4.09 5.56 -5.27
N ALA A 29 -4.29 4.72 -4.26
CA ALA A 29 -3.24 4.16 -3.43
C ALA A 29 -3.16 2.64 -3.66
N ALA A 30 -1.96 2.12 -3.90
CA ALA A 30 -1.72 0.69 -4.02
C ALA A 30 -1.07 0.15 -2.76
N VAL A 31 -1.61 -0.94 -2.20
CA VAL A 31 -1.09 -1.63 -1.01
C VAL A 31 -0.77 -3.06 -1.37
N ARG A 32 0.40 -3.55 -0.99
CA ARG A 32 0.77 -4.96 -1.19
C ARG A 32 1.55 -5.56 -0.04
N ASP A 33 1.56 -6.88 -0.03
CA ASP A 33 2.42 -7.69 0.80
C ASP A 33 3.87 -7.61 0.29
N THR A 34 4.81 -7.28 1.17
CA THR A 34 6.24 -7.17 0.83
C THR A 34 6.88 -8.52 0.50
N GLN A 35 6.42 -9.59 1.15
CA GLN A 35 6.94 -10.95 0.99
C GLN A 35 6.35 -11.62 -0.24
N ASN A 36 5.13 -11.26 -0.63
CA ASN A 36 4.38 -11.88 -1.72
C ASN A 36 4.13 -10.91 -2.89
N ARG A 37 5.18 -10.19 -3.34
CA ARG A 37 5.07 -9.14 -4.39
C ARG A 37 4.48 -9.64 -5.71
N ASP A 38 4.73 -10.90 -6.05
CA ASP A 38 4.28 -11.51 -7.31
C ASP A 38 2.78 -11.83 -7.30
N LEU A 39 2.12 -11.79 -6.13
CA LEU A 39 0.67 -11.96 -6.02
C LEU A 39 -0.11 -10.67 -6.35
N GLY A 40 0.59 -9.56 -6.63
CA GLY A 40 -0.01 -8.29 -7.03
C GLY A 40 -0.22 -7.32 -5.86
N TYR A 41 -1.21 -6.44 -6.01
CA TYR A 41 -1.50 -5.38 -5.05
C TYR A 41 -3.01 -5.06 -5.06
N LEU A 42 -3.50 -4.49 -3.96
CA LEU A 42 -4.84 -3.93 -3.85
C LEU A 42 -4.75 -2.44 -4.19
N ALA A 43 -5.60 -1.95 -5.09
CA ALA A 43 -5.70 -0.53 -5.44
C ALA A 43 -6.99 0.06 -4.87
N TYR A 44 -6.87 1.25 -4.29
CA TYR A 44 -7.98 1.98 -3.67
C TYR A 44 -8.05 3.38 -4.29
N PRO A 45 -9.22 3.85 -4.72
CA PRO A 45 -9.40 5.25 -5.08
C PRO A 45 -9.02 6.16 -3.89
N ASN A 46 -8.42 7.33 -4.18
CA ASN A 46 -7.91 8.23 -3.14
C ASN A 46 -8.97 8.63 -2.09
N GLY A 47 -10.23 8.76 -2.49
CA GLY A 47 -11.34 9.03 -1.56
C GLY A 47 -11.55 7.92 -0.53
N GLU A 48 -11.56 6.66 -0.98
CA GLU A 48 -11.72 5.49 -0.12
C GLU A 48 -10.48 5.27 0.76
N TRP A 49 -9.29 5.50 0.19
CA TRP A 49 -8.05 5.45 0.96
C TRP A 49 -8.05 6.47 2.11
N ALA A 50 -8.50 7.70 1.85
CA ALA A 50 -8.63 8.73 2.87
C ALA A 50 -9.69 8.36 3.92
N ALA A 51 -10.84 7.83 3.50
CA ALA A 51 -11.89 7.36 4.41
C ALA A 51 -11.40 6.24 5.33
N LEU A 52 -10.72 5.23 4.77
CA LEU A 52 -10.11 4.14 5.53
C LEU A 52 -9.15 4.69 6.60
N LEU A 53 -8.21 5.57 6.20
CA LEU A 53 -7.26 6.16 7.14
C LEU A 53 -7.95 7.01 8.23
N ALA A 54 -9.04 7.70 7.90
CA ALA A 54 -9.81 8.47 8.87
C ALA A 54 -10.49 7.58 9.91
N THR A 55 -10.89 6.35 9.55
CA THR A 55 -11.48 5.39 10.50
C THR A 55 -10.45 4.64 11.36
N LEU A 56 -9.22 4.48 10.85
CA LEU A 56 -8.16 3.72 11.52
C LEU A 56 -7.23 4.59 12.38
N LYS A 57 -7.25 5.92 12.20
CA LYS A 57 -6.55 6.85 13.09
C LYS A 57 -7.34 6.99 14.41
N PRO A 58 -6.72 6.73 15.58
CA PRO A 58 -7.32 7.06 16.86
C PRO A 58 -7.50 8.57 17.06
#